data_AF-A0A7J6UU81-F1
#
_entry.id   AF-A0A7J6UU81-F1
#
_cell.length_a   1.000
_cell.length_b   1.000
_cell.length_c   1.000
_cell.angle_alpha   90.00
_cell.angle_beta   90.00
_cell.angle_gamma   90.00
#
_symmetry.space_group_name_H-M   'P 1'
#
loop_
_entity.id
_entity.type
_entity.pdbx_description
1 polymer ?
#
loop_
_entity_poly.entity_id
_entity_poly.type
_entity_poly.pdbx_seq_one_letter_code
_entity_poly.pdbx_strand_id
1 'polypeptide(L)'
;MEDHNTATFPSKKYYNMDDYHRRKMEKQMKKGSKILETERIIFNDEEQRRQELMVAREKQKEEQVEALKRSMQSGMAQAMKEQAQLREEMAYQYKLGNFEAAAAIQRRLDPDVAM
;
A
#
# COMPACT_ATOMS: atom_id res chain seq x y z
N MET A 1 25.08 -58.53 -27.01
CA MET A 1 24.90 -57.18 -26.45
C MET A 1 26.29 -56.59 -26.40
N GLU A 2 26.62 -55.63 -27.25
CA GLU A 2 27.97 -55.06 -27.30
C GLU A 2 28.15 -54.08 -26.13
N ASP A 3 29.03 -54.43 -25.19
CA ASP A 3 29.39 -53.57 -24.06
C ASP A 3 30.28 -52.43 -24.54
N HIS A 4 29.71 -51.23 -24.59
CA HIS A 4 30.43 -50.02 -24.98
C HIS A 4 31.29 -49.54 -23.79
N ASN A 5 32.60 -49.38 -24.01
CA ASN A 5 33.53 -48.88 -23.00
C ASN A 5 33.27 -47.40 -22.70
N THR A 6 32.50 -47.12 -21.64
CA THR A 6 32.16 -45.76 -21.20
C THR A 6 33.25 -45.10 -20.33
N ALA A 7 34.32 -45.82 -19.98
CA ALA A 7 35.36 -45.34 -19.09
C ALA A 7 36.32 -44.33 -19.74
N THR A 8 36.31 -44.22 -21.07
CA THR A 8 37.10 -43.23 -21.83
C THR A 8 36.29 -42.01 -22.24
N PHE A 9 35.02 -41.90 -21.84
CA PHE A 9 34.24 -40.72 -22.21
C PHE A 9 34.81 -39.46 -21.55
N PRO A 10 34.93 -38.36 -22.32
CA PRO A 10 35.44 -37.11 -21.78
C PRO A 10 34.60 -36.63 -20.58
N SER A 11 35.26 -36.33 -19.46
CA SER A 11 34.56 -35.89 -18.26
C SER A 11 33.74 -34.62 -18.53
N LYS A 12 32.45 -34.64 -18.19
CA LYS A 12 31.55 -33.48 -18.30
C LYS A 12 32.10 -32.21 -17.62
N LYS A 13 32.99 -32.37 -16.64
CA LYS A 13 33.65 -31.24 -15.96
C LYS A 13 34.67 -30.51 -16.85
N TYR A 14 35.33 -31.21 -17.77
CA TYR A 14 36.47 -30.69 -18.54
C TYR A 14 36.18 -30.51 -20.02
N TYR A 15 35.12 -31.11 -20.56
CA TYR A 15 34.77 -31.02 -21.99
C TYR A 15 33.53 -30.14 -22.27
N ASN A 16 32.63 -29.97 -21.30
CA ASN A 16 31.51 -29.02 -21.42
C ASN A 16 31.86 -27.73 -20.67
N MET A 17 32.70 -26.90 -21.30
CA MET A 17 33.16 -25.63 -20.73
C MET A 17 31.97 -24.73 -20.35
N ASP A 18 30.94 -24.67 -21.19
CA ASP A 18 29.74 -23.86 -20.96
C ASP A 18 28.94 -24.30 -19.71
N ASP A 19 28.77 -25.60 -19.52
CA ASP A 19 28.08 -26.16 -18.35
C ASP A 19 28.87 -25.90 -17.06
N TYR A 20 30.20 -26.00 -17.13
CA TYR A 20 31.08 -25.70 -16.03
C TYR A 20 31.02 -24.21 -15.65
N HIS A 21 31.09 -23.31 -16.63
CA HIS A 21 31.00 -21.86 -16.43
C HIS A 21 29.63 -21.47 -15.86
N ARG A 22 28.54 -22.02 -16.40
CA ARG A 22 27.17 -21.79 -15.89
C ARG A 22 27.04 -22.18 -14.42
N ARG A 23 27.50 -23.38 -14.05
CA ARG A 23 27.50 -23.85 -12.65
C ARG A 23 28.39 -23.02 -11.72
N LYS A 24 29.52 -22.50 -12.23
CA LYS A 24 30.41 -21.62 -11.46
C LYS A 24 29.74 -20.27 -11.18
N MET A 25 29.08 -19.69 -12.17
CA MET A 25 28.31 -18.45 -12.02
C MET A 25 27.12 -18.60 -11.07
N GLU A 26 26.34 -19.68 -11.21
CA GLU A 26 25.24 -19.99 -10.27
C GLU A 26 25.71 -20.13 -8.83
N LYS A 27 26.88 -20.76 -8.61
CA LYS A 27 27.47 -20.89 -7.28
C LYS A 27 27.95 -19.55 -6.71
N GLN A 28 28.42 -18.63 -7.54
CA GLN A 28 28.80 -17.29 -7.11
C GLN A 28 27.56 -16.44 -6.77
N MET A 29 26.51 -16.52 -7.60
CA MET A 29 25.24 -15.84 -7.35
C MET A 29 24.56 -16.37 -6.07
N LYS A 30 24.53 -17.70 -5.87
CA LYS A 30 23.99 -18.32 -4.65
C LYS A 30 24.80 -18.04 -3.39
N LYS A 31 26.12 -17.82 -3.52
CA LYS A 31 26.96 -17.46 -2.38
C LYS A 31 26.71 -16.03 -1.89
N GLY A 32 25.98 -15.22 -2.68
CA GLY A 32 25.85 -13.79 -2.46
C GLY A 32 27.21 -13.12 -2.57
N SER A 33 27.23 -11.83 -2.92
CA SER A 33 28.36 -11.01 -2.51
C SER A 33 28.43 -11.14 -1.00
N LYS A 34 29.49 -11.77 -0.46
CA LYS A 34 29.90 -11.48 0.91
C LYS A 34 30.07 -9.98 0.91
N ILE A 35 29.11 -9.27 1.50
CA ILE A 35 29.21 -7.86 1.76
C ILE A 35 30.43 -7.81 2.67
N LEU A 36 31.60 -7.52 2.08
CA LEU A 36 32.72 -7.05 2.86
C LEU A 36 32.14 -5.80 3.49
N GLU A 37 31.82 -5.91 4.78
CA GLU A 37 31.47 -4.78 5.61
C GLU A 37 32.66 -3.83 5.49
N THR A 38 32.56 -2.94 4.51
CA THR A 38 33.40 -1.77 4.43
C THR A 38 32.93 -0.98 5.63
N GLU A 39 33.68 -1.10 6.73
CA GLU A 39 33.46 -0.31 7.93
C GLU A 39 33.23 1.12 7.47
N ARG A 40 32.05 1.68 7.75
CA ARG A 40 31.72 3.05 7.35
C ARG A 40 32.68 3.98 8.09
N ILE A 41 33.69 4.49 7.37
CA ILE A 41 34.73 5.38 7.92
C ILE A 41 34.19 6.78 8.27
N ILE A 42 32.94 7.11 7.92
CA ILE A 42 32.37 8.45 8.13
C ILE A 42 31.03 8.34 8.87
N PHE A 43 31.05 8.67 10.16
CA PHE A 43 29.86 8.80 11.01
C PHE A 43 29.37 10.25 11.01
N ASN A 44 28.50 10.59 10.05
CA ASN A 44 27.73 11.85 10.08
C ASN A 44 26.45 11.66 10.92
N ASP A 45 26.63 11.33 12.21
CA ASP A 45 25.56 11.09 13.20
C ASP A 45 24.52 12.24 13.21
N GLU A 46 25.00 13.49 13.23
CA GLU A 46 24.11 14.66 13.37
C GLU A 46 23.22 14.92 12.14
N GLU A 47 23.66 14.58 10.93
CA GLU A 47 22.84 14.70 9.73
C GLU A 47 21.80 13.59 9.65
N GLN A 48 22.17 12.37 10.04
CA GLN A 48 21.24 11.24 10.15
C GLN A 48 20.16 11.53 11.17
N ARG A 49 20.55 12.03 12.35
CA ARG A 49 19.60 12.41 13.40
C ARG A 49 18.65 13.53 12.98
N ARG A 50 19.12 14.49 12.17
CA ARG A 50 18.26 15.54 11.57
C ARG A 50 17.25 14.95 10.59
N GLN A 51 17.66 14.01 9.73
CA GLN A 51 16.76 13.34 8.79
C GLN A 51 15.71 12.50 9.52
N GLU A 52 16.12 11.75 10.55
CA GLU A 52 15.20 10.95 11.37
C GLU A 52 14.14 11.82 12.07
N LEU A 53 14.54 12.97 12.62
CA LEU A 53 13.61 13.93 13.22
C LEU A 53 12.62 14.52 12.20
N MET A 54 13.06 14.78 10.97
CA MET A 54 12.18 15.27 9.90
C MET A 54 11.16 14.21 9.51
N VAL A 55 11.59 12.96 9.31
CA VAL A 55 10.70 11.84 8.99
C VAL A 55 9.71 11.58 10.13
N ALA A 56 10.14 11.66 11.38
CA ALA A 56 9.25 11.51 12.54
C ALA A 56 8.17 12.60 12.58
N ARG A 57 8.52 13.84 12.27
CA ARG A 57 7.56 14.96 12.18
C ARG A 57 6.58 14.79 11.02
N GLU A 58 7.05 14.32 9.86
CA GLU A 58 6.19 14.04 8.72
C GLU A 58 5.18 12.95 9.04
N LYS A 59 5.62 11.84 9.64
CA LYS A 59 4.73 10.76 10.09
C LYS A 59 3.66 11.25 11.07
N GLN A 60 4.04 12.08 12.05
CA GLN A 60 3.07 12.67 12.99
C GLN A 60 2.04 13.57 12.30
N LYS A 61 2.45 14.32 11.26
CA LYS A 61 1.52 15.13 10.46
C LYS A 61 0.58 14.25 9.64
N GLU A 62 1.10 13.19 9.02
CA GLU A 62 0.30 12.24 8.26
C GLU A 62 -0.74 11.54 9.13
N GLU A 63 -0.35 11.08 10.33
CA GLU A 63 -1.25 10.47 11.30
C GLU A 63 -2.37 11.44 11.74
N GLN A 64 -2.05 12.71 11.99
CA GLN A 64 -3.06 13.73 12.32
C GLN A 64 -4.03 13.98 11.17
N VAL A 65 -3.53 14.06 9.93
CA VAL A 65 -4.37 14.21 8.74
C VAL A 65 -5.26 12.98 8.54
N GLU A 66 -4.73 11.78 8.76
CA GLU A 66 -5.51 10.54 8.66
C GLU A 66 -6.59 10.47 9.74
N ALA A 67 -6.27 10.83 10.99
CA ALA A 67 -7.23 10.89 12.08
C ALA A 67 -8.36 11.89 11.77
N LEU A 68 -8.02 13.07 11.23
CA LEU A 68 -9.01 14.06 10.80
C LEU A 68 -9.89 13.53 9.66
N LYS A 69 -9.31 12.85 8.66
CA LYS A 69 -10.08 12.21 7.59
C LYS A 69 -11.05 11.17 8.15
N ARG A 70 -10.63 10.34 9.11
CA ARG A 70 -11.49 9.35 9.76
C ARG A 70 -12.62 10.01 10.54
N SER A 71 -12.36 11.09 11.28
CA SER A 71 -13.42 11.83 12.00
C SER A 71 -14.40 12.53 11.05
N MET A 72 -13.89 13.08 9.94
CA MET A 72 -14.75 13.65 8.89
C MET A 72 -15.61 12.57 8.22
N GLN A 73 -15.04 11.39 7.95
CA GLN A 73 -15.79 10.27 7.39
C GLN A 73 -16.90 9.80 8.33
N SER A 74 -16.68 9.71 9.64
CA SER A 74 -17.74 9.30 10.56
C SER A 74 -18.88 10.32 10.63
N GLY A 75 -18.55 11.62 10.71
CA GLY A 75 -19.56 12.69 10.74
C GLY A 75 -20.31 12.83 9.40
N MET A 76 -19.58 12.82 8.29
CA MET A 76 -20.16 12.89 6.95
C MET A 76 -20.97 11.64 6.61
N ALA A 77 -20.52 10.44 6.98
CA ALA A 77 -21.30 9.22 6.75
C ALA A 77 -22.60 9.20 7.56
N GLN A 78 -22.59 9.74 8.79
CA GLN A 78 -23.81 9.91 9.57
C GLN A 78 -24.75 10.94 8.90
N ALA A 79 -24.23 12.09 8.49
CA ALA A 79 -25.02 13.10 7.77
C ALA A 79 -25.60 12.56 6.45
N MET A 80 -24.86 11.74 5.70
CA MET A 80 -25.36 11.09 4.48
C MET A 80 -26.49 10.10 4.77
N LYS A 81 -26.41 9.35 5.87
CA LYS A 81 -27.50 8.45 6.29
C LYS A 81 -28.76 9.23 6.67
N GLU A 82 -28.60 10.31 7.42
CA GLU A 82 -29.73 11.18 7.83
C GLU A 82 -30.39 11.83 6.61
N GLN A 83 -29.60 12.33 5.64
CA GLN A 83 -30.15 12.84 4.37
C GLN A 83 -30.88 11.75 3.57
N ALA A 84 -30.38 10.51 3.56
CA ALA A 84 -31.04 9.40 2.87
C ALA A 84 -32.38 9.05 3.54
N GLN A 85 -32.43 9.02 4.87
CA GLN A 85 -33.66 8.80 5.64
C GLN A 85 -34.70 9.89 5.36
N LEU A 86 -34.31 11.17 5.39
CA LEU A 86 -35.21 12.28 5.08
C LEU A 86 -35.77 12.21 3.66
N ARG A 87 -34.97 11.78 2.67
CA ARG A 87 -35.47 11.55 1.30
C ARG A 87 -36.49 10.42 1.22
N GLU A 88 -36.29 9.35 1.98
CA GLU A 88 -37.22 8.23 2.06
C GLU A 88 -38.54 8.64 2.74
N GLU A 89 -38.46 9.37 3.86
CA GLU A 89 -39.63 9.93 4.56
C GLU A 89 -40.41 10.88 3.64
N MET A 90 -39.72 11.76 2.90
CA MET A 90 -40.34 12.63 1.92
C MET A 90 -41.10 11.83 0.87
N ALA A 91 -40.48 10.78 0.30
CA ALA A 91 -41.13 9.91 -0.68
C ALA A 91 -42.36 9.18 -0.10
N TYR A 92 -42.31 8.80 1.18
CA TYR A 92 -43.43 8.20 1.88
C TYR A 92 -44.58 9.20 2.08
N GLN A 93 -44.29 10.44 2.50
CA GLN A 93 -45.29 11.49 2.65
C GLN A 93 -45.96 11.85 1.31
N TYR A 94 -45.19 11.87 0.21
CA TYR A 94 -45.75 12.03 -1.13
C TYR A 94 -46.71 10.90 -1.51
N LYS A 95 -46.38 9.64 -1.19
CA LYS A 95 -47.26 8.48 -1.43
C LYS A 95 -48.55 8.54 -0.61
N LEU A 96 -48.49 9.14 0.59
CA LEU A 96 -49.65 9.38 1.46
C LEU A 96 -50.51 10.57 1.02
N GLY A 97 -50.03 11.43 0.11
CA GLY A 97 -50.72 12.67 -0.29
C GLY A 97 -50.52 13.84 0.67
N ASN A 98 -49.60 13.74 1.63
CA ASN A 98 -49.30 14.80 2.60
C ASN A 98 -48.22 15.76 2.06
N PHE A 99 -48.64 16.66 1.17
CA PHE A 99 -47.71 17.59 0.48
C PHE A 99 -47.06 18.62 1.42
N GLU A 100 -47.74 19.04 2.49
CA GLU A 100 -47.21 20.01 3.44
C GLU A 100 -46.02 19.45 4.24
N ALA A 101 -46.13 18.20 4.70
CA ALA A 101 -45.05 17.51 5.39
C ALA A 101 -43.85 17.25 4.46
N ALA A 102 -44.10 16.87 3.20
CA ALA A 102 -43.04 16.69 2.21
C ALA A 102 -42.30 18.00 1.90
N ALA A 103 -43.01 19.12 1.79
CA ALA A 103 -42.40 20.45 1.59
C ALA A 103 -41.56 20.90 2.78
N ALA A 104 -41.97 20.57 4.01
CA ALA A 104 -41.18 20.85 5.22
C ALA A 104 -39.87 20.05 5.25
N ILE A 105 -39.89 18.78 4.82
CA ILE A 105 -38.68 17.95 4.71
C ILE A 105 -37.77 18.48 3.59
N GLN A 106 -38.33 18.91 2.46
CA GLN A 106 -37.55 19.48 1.37
C GLN A 106 -36.78 20.74 1.80
N ARG A 107 -37.43 21.66 2.53
CA ARG A 107 -36.75 22.84 3.09
C ARG A 107 -35.62 22.51 4.06
N ARG A 108 -35.71 21.39 4.78
CA ARG A 108 -34.62 20.88 5.64
C ARG A 108 -33.47 20.25 4.85
N LEU A 109 -33.75 19.74 3.66
CA LEU A 109 -32.77 19.10 2.79
C LEU A 109 -32.00 20.12 1.93
N ASP A 110 -32.55 21.33 1.76
CA ASP A 110 -31.97 22.39 0.95
C ASP A 110 -30.69 22.97 1.61
N PRO A 111 -29.54 22.96 0.91
CA PRO A 111 -28.26 23.40 1.47
C PRO A 111 -28.14 24.92 1.64
N ASP A 112 -28.98 25.71 0.94
CA ASP A 112 -28.96 27.18 0.97
C ASP A 112 -29.49 27.79 2.29
N VAL A 113 -30.14 27.00 3.13
CA VAL A 113 -30.63 27.46 4.45
C VAL A 113 -29.54 27.36 5.54
N ALA A 114 -28.43 26.66 5.25
CA ALA A 114 -27.33 26.45 6.18
C ALA A 114 -26.10 27.34 5.94
N MET A 115 -26.07 28.15 4.87
CA MET A 115 -25.12 29.26 4.66
C MET A 115 -25.72 30.58 5.10
#